data_AF-A0A7G5MSN3-F1
#
_entry.id   AF-A0A7G5MSN3-F1
#
_cell.length_a   1.000
_cell.length_b   1.000
_cell.length_c   1.000
_cell.angle_alpha   90.00
_cell.angle_beta   90.00
_cell.angle_gamma   90.00
#
_symmetry.space_group_name_H-M   'P 1'
#
loop_
_entity.id
_entity.type
_entity.pdbx_description
1 polymer ?
#
loop_
_entity_poly.entity_id
_entity_poly.type
_entity_poly.pdbx_seq_one_letter_code
_entity_poly.pdbx_strand_id
1 'polypeptide(L)'
;MKLNPDCVRDILLTAEENCDFLSPWDFHKGDSIDRLNSYSHEEIAYHIRQCELSRLLEAVEYCDGGDWITITDLTPDGHKFLADIRSDTVWKDVKEVSQKVGSSSLSSLSQIATGIISAIIKSHLGIT
;
A
#
# COMPACT_ATOMS: atom_id res chain seq x y z
N MET A 1 9.62 5.35 -12.56
CA MET A 1 8.76 4.25 -13.04
C MET A 1 7.32 4.73 -13.06
N LYS A 2 6.37 3.97 -13.64
CA LYS A 2 4.94 4.24 -13.44
C LYS A 2 4.50 3.64 -12.12
N LEU A 3 3.53 4.25 -11.46
CA LEU A 3 2.96 3.71 -10.23
C LEU A 3 2.22 2.40 -10.52
N ASN A 4 2.51 1.36 -9.76
CA ASN A 4 1.85 0.07 -9.75
C ASN A 4 1.06 -0.06 -8.43
N PRO A 5 -0.28 0.12 -8.46
CA PRO A 5 -1.10 0.04 -7.26
C PRO A 5 -1.08 -1.32 -6.57
N ASP A 6 -0.90 -2.40 -7.33
CA ASP A 6 -0.84 -3.76 -6.76
C ASP A 6 0.45 -3.95 -5.96
N CYS A 7 1.60 -3.51 -6.49
CA CYS A 7 2.87 -3.51 -5.75
C CYS A 7 2.78 -2.67 -4.47
N VAL A 8 2.13 -1.50 -4.52
CA VAL A 8 1.90 -0.68 -3.32
C VAL A 8 1.08 -1.42 -2.27
N ARG A 9 -0.05 -2.01 -2.64
CA ARG A 9 -0.89 -2.79 -1.71
C ARG A 9 -0.10 -3.92 -1.09
N ASP A 10 0.70 -4.63 -1.89
CA ASP A 10 1.48 -5.76 -1.43
C ASP A 10 2.62 -5.35 -0.48
N ILE A 11 3.28 -4.23 -0.74
CA ILE A 11 4.28 -3.64 0.18
C ILE A 11 3.63 -3.30 1.53
N LEU A 12 2.48 -2.61 1.52
CA LEU A 12 1.81 -2.21 2.76
C LEU A 12 1.33 -3.42 3.57
N LEU A 13 0.80 -4.46 2.91
CA LEU A 13 0.42 -5.71 3.59
C LEU A 13 1.65 -6.42 4.18
N THR A 14 2.76 -6.45 3.43
CA THR A 14 3.99 -7.08 3.90
C THR A 14 4.59 -6.31 5.08
N ALA A 15 4.61 -4.98 5.02
CA ALA A 15 5.06 -4.14 6.13
C ALA A 15 4.20 -4.37 7.37
N GLU A 16 2.88 -4.41 7.25
CA GLU A 16 1.98 -4.66 8.38
C GLU A 16 2.18 -6.05 9.02
N GLU A 17 2.61 -7.05 8.23
CA GLU A 17 2.87 -8.41 8.72
C GLU A 17 4.24 -8.55 9.40
N ASN A 18 5.20 -7.66 9.12
CA ASN A 18 6.59 -7.77 9.58
C ASN A 18 7.00 -6.68 10.58
N CYS A 19 6.30 -5.55 10.60
CA CYS A 19 6.53 -4.48 11.56
C CYS A 19 5.74 -4.73 12.86
N ASP A 20 6.39 -4.49 14.00
CA ASP A 20 5.73 -4.27 15.28
C ASP A 20 6.40 -3.12 16.04
N PHE A 21 5.90 -2.82 17.25
CA PHE A 21 6.40 -1.68 18.03
C PHE A 21 7.92 -1.73 18.31
N LEU A 22 8.54 -2.92 18.32
CA LEU A 22 9.95 -3.12 18.64
C LEU A 22 10.79 -3.51 17.42
N SER A 23 10.14 -3.97 16.35
CA SER A 23 10.79 -4.65 15.23
C SER A 23 10.40 -3.97 13.92
N PRO A 24 11.33 -3.23 13.28
CA PRO A 24 11.10 -2.74 11.93
C PRO A 24 11.17 -3.89 10.92
N TRP A 25 10.65 -3.67 9.71
CA TRP A 25 10.85 -4.59 8.60
C TRP A 25 12.11 -4.19 7.81
N ASP A 26 13.10 -5.06 7.84
CA ASP A 26 14.28 -4.99 6.96
C ASP A 26 14.01 -5.76 5.66
N PHE A 27 13.99 -5.03 4.54
CA PHE A 27 13.89 -5.59 3.20
C PHE A 27 15.25 -5.52 2.50
N HIS A 28 15.78 -6.68 2.11
CA HIS A 28 17.02 -6.79 1.37
C HIS A 28 16.80 -7.20 -0.09
N LYS A 29 17.69 -6.74 -0.96
CA LYS A 29 17.71 -7.19 -2.34
C LYS A 29 17.98 -8.69 -2.44
N GLY A 30 17.08 -9.37 -3.12
CA GLY A 30 17.12 -10.83 -3.29
C GLY A 30 16.31 -11.58 -2.24
N ASP A 31 15.70 -10.89 -1.26
CA ASP A 31 14.71 -11.51 -0.39
C ASP A 31 13.58 -12.12 -1.21
N SER A 32 13.17 -13.31 -0.81
CA SER A 32 12.03 -13.99 -1.40
C SER A 32 10.84 -13.89 -0.45
N ILE A 33 9.94 -12.97 -0.77
CA ILE A 33 8.68 -12.75 -0.06
C ILE A 33 7.58 -13.09 -1.05
N ASP A 34 6.76 -14.10 -0.75
CA ASP A 34 5.78 -14.66 -1.69
C ASP A 34 4.93 -13.61 -2.40
N ARG A 35 4.49 -12.58 -1.65
CA ARG A 35 3.66 -11.48 -2.16
C ARG A 35 4.41 -10.50 -3.06
N LEU A 36 5.73 -10.40 -2.92
CA LEU A 36 6.57 -9.44 -3.63
C LEU A 36 7.40 -10.08 -4.75
N ASN A 37 7.46 -11.41 -4.82
CA ASN A 37 8.24 -12.17 -5.80
C ASN A 37 7.87 -11.86 -7.27
N SER A 38 6.70 -11.28 -7.54
CA SER A 38 6.29 -10.86 -8.90
C SER A 38 6.86 -9.51 -9.35
N TYR A 39 7.51 -8.76 -8.46
CA TYR A 39 8.04 -7.43 -8.72
C TYR A 39 9.57 -7.44 -8.72
N SER A 40 10.19 -6.56 -9.50
CA SER A 40 11.65 -6.41 -9.41
C SER A 40 12.03 -5.67 -8.12
N HIS A 41 13.27 -5.83 -7.67
CA HIS A 41 13.78 -5.08 -6.51
C HIS A 41 13.65 -3.56 -6.72
N GLU A 42 13.98 -3.06 -7.92
CA GLU A 42 13.85 -1.65 -8.26
C GLU A 42 12.39 -1.18 -8.24
N GLU A 43 11.45 -2.04 -8.65
CA GLU A 43 10.03 -1.76 -8.55
C GLU A 43 9.58 -1.65 -7.09
N ILE A 44 9.98 -2.59 -6.24
CA ILE A 44 9.64 -2.59 -4.81
C ILE A 44 10.22 -1.34 -4.13
N ALA A 45 11.53 -1.10 -4.30
CA ALA A 45 12.21 0.06 -3.72
C ALA A 45 11.59 1.39 -4.19
N TYR A 46 11.24 1.49 -5.47
CA TYR A 46 10.55 2.66 -6.00
C TYR A 46 9.20 2.89 -5.31
N HIS A 47 8.41 1.83 -5.11
CA HIS A 47 7.08 1.93 -4.51
C HIS A 47 7.10 2.11 -2.99
N ILE A 48 8.08 1.54 -2.28
CA ILE A 48 8.35 1.87 -0.87
C ILE A 48 8.56 3.39 -0.74
N ARG A 49 9.40 3.97 -1.60
CA ARG A 49 9.62 5.42 -1.63
C ARG A 49 8.37 6.23 -1.96
N GLN A 50 7.51 5.76 -2.86
CA GLN A 50 6.23 6.43 -3.12
C GLN A 50 5.29 6.37 -1.91
N CYS A 51 5.29 5.26 -1.17
CA CYS A 51 4.49 5.10 0.05
C CYS A 51 4.98 6.04 1.16
N GLU A 52 6.29 6.11 1.38
CA GLU A 52 6.91 7.05 2.34
C GLU A 52 6.56 8.51 2.00
N LEU A 53 6.79 8.93 0.75
CA LEU A 53 6.50 10.31 0.31
C LEU A 53 5.01 10.65 0.37
N SER A 54 4.14 9.64 0.34
CA SER A 54 2.69 9.78 0.51
C SER A 54 2.24 9.61 1.96
N ARG A 55 3.18 9.48 2.90
CA ARG A 55 2.95 9.28 4.34
C ARG A 55 2.13 8.03 4.64
N LEU A 56 2.27 6.96 3.85
CA LEU A 56 1.68 5.64 4.15
C LEU A 56 2.62 4.77 4.97
N LEU A 57 3.93 4.97 4.83
CA LEU A 57 4.98 4.34 5.64
C LEU A 57 5.70 5.40 6.48
N GLU A 58 6.13 5.00 7.67
CA GLU A 58 6.87 5.82 8.62
C GLU A 58 8.37 5.48 8.60
N ALA A 59 9.21 6.53 8.65
CA ALA A 59 10.66 6.46 8.85
C ALA A 59 11.33 5.33 8.06
N VAL A 60 11.40 5.50 6.73
CA VAL A 60 12.06 4.56 5.84
C VAL A 60 13.53 4.96 5.68
N GLU A 61 14.43 4.02 5.90
CA GLU A 61 15.87 4.20 5.73
C GLU A 61 16.35 3.41 4.51
N TYR A 62 17.17 4.05 3.66
CA TYR A 62 17.74 3.44 2.46
C TYR A 62 19.25 3.32 2.63
N CYS A 63 19.72 2.10 2.88
CA CYS A 63 21.12 1.74 3.05
C CYS A 63 21.69 1.10 1.78
N ASP A 64 23.02 1.07 1.66
CA ASP A 64 23.74 0.39 0.57
C ASP A 64 23.24 0.72 -0.85
N GLY A 65 22.88 1.98 -1.08
CA GLY A 65 22.38 2.44 -2.39
C GLY A 65 20.96 1.96 -2.72
N GLY A 66 20.21 1.47 -1.72
CA GLY A 66 18.84 0.95 -1.86
C GLY A 66 18.76 -0.58 -1.81
N ASP A 67 19.89 -1.29 -1.71
CA ASP A 67 19.91 -2.75 -1.60
C ASP A 67 19.46 -3.26 -0.21
N TRP A 68 19.43 -2.39 0.80
CA TRP A 68 18.82 -2.63 2.11
C TRP A 68 17.90 -1.45 2.47
N ILE A 69 16.62 -1.75 2.72
CA ILE A 69 15.61 -0.76 3.08
C ILE A 69 14.96 -1.17 4.41
N THR A 70 15.04 -0.31 5.41
CA THR A 70 14.39 -0.52 6.71
C THR A 70 13.11 0.31 6.75
N ILE A 71 11.98 -0.32 7.05
CA ILE A 71 10.67 0.32 7.21
C ILE A 71 10.29 0.20 8.68
N THR A 72 10.11 1.35 9.35
CA THR A 72 9.78 1.35 10.78
C THR A 72 8.39 0.78 11.03
N ASP A 73 7.36 1.40 10.44
CA ASP A 73 5.97 0.95 10.55
C ASP A 73 5.10 1.58 9.46
N LEU A 74 3.81 1.22 9.42
CA LEU A 74 2.77 1.97 8.72
C LEU A 74 2.40 3.21 9.53
N THR A 75 2.09 4.30 8.82
CA THR A 75 1.44 5.45 9.48
C THR A 75 -0.04 5.13 9.76
N PRO A 76 -0.74 5.95 10.57
CA PRO A 76 -2.20 5.86 10.70
C PRO A 76 -2.95 5.98 9.35
N ASP A 77 -2.45 6.79 8.42
CA ASP A 77 -3.01 6.91 7.07
C ASP A 77 -2.75 5.64 6.23
N GLY A 78 -1.58 5.02 6.42
CA GLY A 78 -1.24 3.72 5.86
C GLY A 78 -2.20 2.63 6.32
N HIS A 79 -2.40 2.49 7.63
CA HIS A 79 -3.36 1.54 8.19
C HIS A 79 -4.78 1.79 7.73
N LYS A 80 -5.22 3.06 7.68
CA LYS A 80 -6.56 3.42 7.19
C LYS A 80 -6.73 3.01 5.73
N PHE A 81 -5.80 3.41 4.86
CA PHE A 81 -5.87 3.06 3.45
C PHE A 81 -5.88 1.55 3.27
N LEU A 82 -4.99 0.84 3.97
CA LEU A 82 -4.89 -0.60 3.89
C LEU A 82 -6.16 -1.31 4.39
N ALA A 83 -6.76 -0.83 5.49
CA ALA A 83 -8.02 -1.35 6.00
C ALA A 83 -9.16 -1.20 4.98
N ASP A 84 -9.24 -0.06 4.29
CA ASP A 84 -10.25 0.19 3.26
C ASP A 84 -10.07 -0.73 2.02
N ILE A 85 -8.83 -1.13 1.68
CA ILE A 85 -8.54 -1.96 0.50
C ILE A 85 -8.16 -3.41 0.81
N ARG A 86 -8.28 -3.86 2.07
CA ARG A 86 -7.84 -5.20 2.47
C ARG A 86 -8.61 -6.30 1.75
N SER A 87 -9.92 -6.14 1.59
CA SER A 87 -10.77 -7.08 0.86
C SER A 87 -10.42 -7.08 -0.62
N ASP A 88 -10.17 -8.25 -1.21
CA ASP A 88 -9.92 -8.38 -2.65
C ASP A 88 -11.11 -7.89 -3.49
N THR A 89 -12.33 -8.02 -2.98
CA THR A 89 -13.53 -7.47 -3.62
C THR A 89 -13.47 -5.95 -3.67
N VAL A 90 -13.21 -5.29 -2.54
CA VAL A 90 -13.11 -3.83 -2.49
C VAL A 90 -11.92 -3.34 -3.32
N TRP A 91 -10.79 -4.04 -3.27
CA TRP A 91 -9.61 -3.68 -4.05
C TRP A 91 -9.88 -3.73 -5.56
N LYS A 92 -10.58 -4.77 -6.02
CA LYS A 92 -11.02 -4.86 -7.42
C LYS A 92 -11.91 -3.66 -7.80
N ASP A 93 -12.90 -3.33 -6.97
CA ASP A 93 -13.81 -2.21 -7.23
C ASP A 93 -13.08 -0.86 -7.26
N VAL A 94 -12.11 -0.66 -6.36
CA VAL A 94 -11.24 0.54 -6.36
C VAL A 94 -10.50 0.67 -7.68
N LYS A 95 -9.87 -0.41 -8.16
CA LYS A 95 -9.15 -0.41 -9.43
C LYS A 95 -10.08 -0.13 -10.61
N GLU A 96 -11.29 -0.70 -10.64
CA GLU A 96 -12.27 -0.44 -11.69
C GLU A 96 -12.72 1.03 -11.72
N VAL A 97 -12.99 1.64 -10.56
CA VAL A 97 -13.38 3.05 -10.48
C VAL A 97 -12.21 3.96 -10.86
N SER A 98 -10.99 3.65 -10.40
CA SER A 98 -9.77 4.37 -10.75
C SER A 98 -9.54 4.40 -12.27
N GLN A 99 -9.73 3.26 -12.94
CA GLN A 99 -9.64 3.17 -14.40
C GLN A 99 -10.73 4.00 -15.10
N LYS A 100 -11.98 3.95 -14.63
CA LYS A 100 -13.10 4.72 -15.20
C LYS A 100 -12.89 6.23 -15.08
N VAL A 101 -12.35 6.69 -13.96
CA VAL A 101 -12.05 8.11 -13.71
C VAL A 101 -10.75 8.54 -14.39
N GLY A 102 -9.87 7.60 -14.75
CA GLY A 102 -8.58 7.88 -15.36
C GLY A 102 -7.54 8.43 -14.38
N SER A 103 -7.72 8.21 -13.07
CA SER A 103 -6.77 8.64 -12.03
C SER A 103 -6.40 7.48 -11.12
N SER A 104 -5.10 7.18 -11.06
CA SER A 104 -4.52 6.09 -10.26
C SER A 104 -3.42 6.58 -9.31
N SER A 105 -3.42 7.88 -8.96
CA SER A 105 -2.55 8.36 -7.87
C SER A 105 -2.93 7.72 -6.54
N LEU A 106 -1.99 7.62 -5.59
CA LEU A 106 -2.27 7.09 -4.25
C LEU A 106 -3.38 7.88 -3.54
N SER A 107 -3.42 9.20 -3.71
CA SER A 107 -4.49 10.04 -3.18
C SER A 107 -5.85 9.72 -3.80
N SER A 108 -5.93 9.51 -5.12
CA SER A 108 -7.17 9.12 -5.77
C SER A 108 -7.61 7.71 -5.36
N LEU A 109 -6.70 6.75 -5.27
CA LEU A 109 -7.00 5.39 -4.82
C LEU A 109 -7.55 5.39 -3.39
N SER A 110 -6.94 6.16 -2.49
CA SER A 110 -7.42 6.33 -1.12
C SER A 110 -8.82 6.95 -1.06
N GLN A 111 -9.06 8.03 -1.82
CA GLN A 111 -10.38 8.67 -1.90
C GLN A 111 -11.46 7.72 -2.45
N ILE A 112 -11.13 6.96 -3.49
CA ILE A 112 -12.04 5.98 -4.09
C ILE A 112 -12.35 4.88 -3.07
N ALA A 113 -11.35 4.34 -2.38
CA ALA A 113 -11.52 3.30 -1.37
C ALA A 113 -12.45 3.76 -0.24
N THR A 114 -12.19 4.94 0.35
CA THR A 114 -13.08 5.53 1.36
C THR A 114 -14.50 5.75 0.83
N GLY A 115 -14.66 6.14 -0.44
CA GLY A 115 -15.96 6.29 -1.08
C GLY A 115 -16.74 4.97 -1.20
N ILE A 116 -16.05 3.90 -1.60
CA ILE A 116 -16.64 2.55 -1.70
C ILE A 116 -17.04 2.03 -0.32
N ILE A 117 -16.15 2.13 0.68
CA ILE A 117 -16.46 1.72 2.06
C ILE A 117 -17.65 2.50 2.61
N SER A 118 -17.71 3.81 2.37
CA SER A 118 -18.85 4.64 2.77
C SER A 118 -20.17 4.16 2.14
N ALA A 119 -20.15 3.78 0.86
CA ALA A 119 -21.32 3.24 0.18
C ALA A 119 -21.75 1.87 0.75
N ILE A 120 -20.80 1.00 1.09
CA ILE A 120 -21.06 -0.29 1.73
C ILE A 120 -21.70 -0.09 3.11
N ILE A 121 -21.13 0.81 3.93
CA ILE A 121 -21.67 1.15 5.26
C ILE A 121 -23.12 1.65 5.14
N LYS A 122 -23.36 2.61 4.26
CA LYS A 122 -24.69 3.15 3.96
C LYS A 122 -25.69 2.05 3.56
N SER A 123 -25.28 1.16 2.67
CA SER A 123 -26.09 0.02 2.26
C SER A 123 -26.41 -0.92 3.42
N HIS A 124 -25.46 -1.17 4.32
CA HIS A 124 -25.66 -2.05 5.46
C HIS A 124 -26.53 -1.43 6.56
N LEU A 125 -26.45 -0.10 6.74
CA LEU A 125 -27.26 0.65 7.69
C LEU A 125 -28.66 1.01 7.16
N GLY A 126 -28.91 0.83 5.85
CA GLY A 126 -30.18 1.23 5.22
C GLY A 126 -30.36 2.74 5.08
N ILE A 127 -29.26 3.50 4.94
CA ILE A 127 -29.27 4.97 4.82
C ILE A 127 -28.68 5.32 3.45
N THR A 128 -29.48 5.93 2.57
CA THR A 128 -29.04 6.41 1.25
C THR A 128 -28.36 7.77 1.34
#